data_AF-A0A6B3M3A9-F1
#
_entry.id   AF-A0A6B3M3A9-F1
#
_cell.length_a   1.000
_cell.length_b   1.000
_cell.length_c   1.000
_cell.angle_alpha   90.00
_cell.angle_beta   90.00
_cell.angle_gamma   90.00
#
_symmetry.space_group_name_H-M   'P 1'
#
loop_
_entity.id
_entity.type
_entity.pdbx_description
1 polymer ?
#
loop_
_entity_poly.entity_id
_entity_poly.type
_entity_poly.pdbx_seq_one_letter_code
_entity_poly.pdbx_strand_id
1 'polypeptide(L)'
;MANTFPEEGNTGIGTTNPQRALHVAGQNGVIRVDRSGNSSGVIINRTASDDINTPWKVFGLLVEAKDNNDGIFRISPFGVGVGGGSKTRLSTLENIEIRPLLILT
;
A
#
# COMPACT_ATOMS: atom_id res chain seq x y z
N MET A 1 -2.45 -13.05 24.32
CA MET A 1 -3.15 -11.77 24.62
C MET A 1 -3.99 -11.45 23.40
N ALA A 2 -5.23 -11.01 23.58
CA ALA A 2 -6.07 -10.51 22.50
C ALA A 2 -6.05 -8.97 22.55
N ASN A 3 -5.87 -8.33 21.40
CA ASN A 3 -6.11 -6.88 21.32
C ASN A 3 -7.62 -6.66 21.30
N THR A 4 -8.14 -5.97 22.31
CA THR A 4 -9.55 -5.56 22.35
C THR A 4 -9.65 -4.18 21.72
N PHE A 5 -10.32 -4.10 20.57
CA PHE A 5 -10.71 -2.83 19.96
C PHE A 5 -12.14 -2.47 20.39
N PRO A 6 -12.47 -1.17 20.51
CA PRO A 6 -13.85 -0.76 20.79
C PRO A 6 -14.79 -1.26 19.68
N GLU A 7 -16.01 -1.65 20.05
CA GLU A 7 -17.02 -2.19 19.12
C GLU A 7 -17.49 -1.16 18.10
N GLU A 8 -17.29 0.13 18.39
CA GLU A 8 -17.67 1.25 17.55
C GLU A 8 -16.55 2.32 17.52
N GLY A 9 -16.60 3.18 16.50
CA GLY A 9 -15.66 4.29 16.33
C GLY A 9 -14.41 3.95 15.51
N ASN A 10 -13.44 4.87 15.56
CA ASN A 10 -12.19 4.76 14.81
C ASN A 10 -11.05 4.24 15.70
N THR A 11 -10.08 3.56 15.10
CA THR A 11 -8.87 3.10 15.79
C THR A 11 -7.77 4.18 15.71
N GLY A 12 -7.42 4.74 16.87
CA GLY A 12 -6.27 5.64 17.03
C GLY A 12 -5.05 4.90 17.61
N ILE A 13 -3.88 5.07 17.00
CA ILE A 13 -2.59 4.66 17.57
C ILE A 13 -1.79 5.92 17.88
N GLY A 14 -1.57 6.20 19.16
CA GLY A 14 -0.90 7.43 19.63
C GLY A 14 -1.76 8.70 19.59
N THR A 15 -3.08 8.57 19.39
CA THR A 15 -4.07 9.67 19.47
C THR A 15 -5.38 9.18 20.08
N THR A 16 -6.06 10.06 20.82
CA THR A 16 -7.40 9.84 21.37
C THR A 16 -8.51 10.44 20.51
N ASN A 17 -8.18 11.21 19.47
CA ASN A 17 -9.14 11.84 18.56
C ASN A 17 -8.87 11.46 17.09
N PRO A 18 -9.10 10.20 16.70
CA PRO A 18 -8.88 9.72 15.34
C PRO A 18 -9.83 10.36 14.31
N GLN A 19 -9.27 10.93 13.24
CA GLN A 19 -10.03 11.64 12.19
C GLN A 19 -10.48 10.74 11.02
N ARG A 20 -10.00 9.50 10.98
CA ARG A 20 -10.34 8.45 10.00
C ARG A 20 -10.34 7.10 10.71
N ALA A 21 -10.93 6.08 10.06
CA ALA A 21 -11.08 4.72 10.60
C ALA A 21 -9.80 4.15 11.23
N LEU A 22 -8.64 4.44 10.62
CA LEU A 22 -7.33 4.24 11.22
C LEU A 22 -6.58 5.58 11.21
N HIS A 23 -6.11 6.02 12.39
CA HIS A 23 -5.26 7.21 12.53
C HIS A 23 -4.03 6.86 13.38
N VAL A 24 -2.86 6.86 12.76
CA VAL A 24 -1.57 6.73 13.46
C VAL A 24 -0.97 8.11 13.62
N ALA A 25 -0.69 8.53 14.85
CA ALA A 25 -0.13 9.83 15.17
C ALA A 25 0.94 9.72 16.27
N GLY A 26 1.98 10.54 16.20
CA GLY A 26 3.11 10.55 17.12
C GLY A 26 4.44 10.71 16.39
N GLN A 27 5.54 10.80 17.13
CA GLN A 27 6.87 11.02 16.55
C GLN A 27 7.29 9.93 15.55
N ASN A 28 6.84 8.68 15.79
CA ASN A 28 7.05 7.53 14.90
C ASN A 28 5.74 7.08 14.25
N GLY A 29 4.92 8.01 13.74
CA GLY A 29 3.65 7.73 13.07
C GLY A 29 3.79 7.05 11.70
N VAL A 30 4.45 5.89 11.66
CA VAL A 30 4.81 5.13 10.45
C VAL A 30 4.17 3.75 10.49
N ILE A 31 3.73 3.26 9.34
CA ILE A 31 3.23 1.89 9.18
C ILE A 31 4.38 1.03 8.61
N ARG A 32 4.83 0.06 9.40
CA ARG A 32 5.78 -0.98 8.97
C ARG A 32 5.02 -2.25 8.63
N VAL A 33 5.30 -2.83 7.47
CA VAL A 33 4.73 -4.11 7.02
C VAL A 33 5.88 -5.09 6.80
N ASP A 34 6.03 -6.04 7.71
CA ASP A 34 7.02 -7.11 7.60
C ASP A 34 6.38 -8.33 6.93
N ARG A 35 7.02 -8.79 5.86
CA ARG A 35 6.63 -10.01 5.14
C ARG A 35 7.90 -10.72 4.68
N SER A 36 8.00 -12.01 4.93
CA SER A 36 9.16 -12.85 4.55
C SER A 36 9.13 -13.34 3.10
N GLY A 37 8.08 -13.00 2.36
CA GLY A 37 7.94 -13.31 0.94
C GLY A 37 7.62 -12.06 0.13
N ASN A 38 7.70 -12.21 -1.18
CA ASN A 38 7.45 -11.13 -2.13
C ASN A 38 6.07 -10.48 -1.96
N SER A 39 5.97 -9.21 -2.37
CA SER A 39 4.79 -8.35 -2.27
C SER A 39 4.48 -7.86 -0.85
N SER A 40 5.44 -7.35 -0.08
CA SER A 40 5.10 -6.63 1.16
C SER A 40 4.42 -5.31 0.82
N GLY A 41 3.33 -4.94 1.48
CA GLY A 41 2.67 -3.66 1.24
C GLY A 41 1.18 -3.67 1.54
N VAL A 42 0.43 -2.81 0.83
CA VAL A 42 -1.00 -2.58 1.07
C VAL A 42 -1.83 -2.77 -0.20
N ILE A 43 -3.05 -3.28 -0.04
CA ILE A 43 -4.04 -3.41 -1.10
C ILE A 43 -5.08 -2.32 -0.91
N ILE A 44 -5.32 -1.54 -1.97
CA ILE A 44 -6.34 -0.50 -2.03
C ILE A 44 -7.46 -1.02 -2.93
N ASN A 45 -8.61 -1.30 -2.32
CA ASN A 45 -9.81 -1.81 -2.98
C ASN A 45 -10.87 -0.72 -3.06
N ARG A 46 -11.21 -0.28 -4.27
CA ARG A 46 -12.41 0.50 -4.51
C ARG A 46 -13.55 -0.45 -4.86
N THR A 47 -14.61 -0.40 -4.07
CA THR A 47 -15.80 -1.24 -4.21
C THR A 47 -16.95 -0.49 -4.88
N ALA A 48 -18.13 -1.10 -4.95
CA ALA A 48 -19.36 -0.39 -5.22
C ALA A 48 -19.67 0.63 -4.12
N SER A 49 -20.46 1.65 -4.42
CA SER A 49 -20.91 2.64 -3.41
C SER A 49 -21.96 2.08 -2.46
N ASP A 50 -22.70 1.08 -2.91
CA ASP A 50 -23.83 0.45 -2.25
C ASP A 50 -23.51 -0.97 -1.71
N ASP A 51 -22.33 -1.50 -2.05
CA ASP A 51 -21.85 -2.78 -1.52
C ASP A 51 -20.32 -2.79 -1.35
N ILE A 52 -19.85 -2.87 -0.10
CA ILE A 52 -18.42 -2.95 0.25
C ILE A 52 -17.78 -4.29 -0.16
N ASN A 53 -18.58 -5.31 -0.48
CA ASN A 53 -18.09 -6.62 -0.87
C ASN A 53 -17.97 -6.81 -2.39
N THR A 54 -18.31 -5.79 -3.19
CA THR A 54 -18.20 -5.83 -4.66
C THR A 54 -17.05 -4.92 -5.12
N PRO A 55 -15.83 -5.46 -5.35
CA PRO A 55 -14.72 -4.68 -5.89
C PRO A 55 -14.99 -4.19 -7.31
N TRP A 56 -14.76 -2.91 -7.58
CA TRP A 56 -14.71 -2.34 -8.93
C TRP A 56 -13.28 -2.24 -9.45
N LYS A 57 -12.33 -1.89 -8.57
CA LYS A 57 -10.92 -1.79 -8.93
C LYS A 57 -10.03 -1.97 -7.71
N VAL A 58 -9.01 -2.80 -7.88
CA VAL A 58 -8.03 -3.07 -6.83
C VAL A 58 -6.61 -2.84 -7.35
N PHE A 59 -5.80 -2.18 -6.52
CA PHE A 59 -4.36 -2.04 -6.72
C PHE A 59 -3.60 -2.45 -5.47
N GLY A 60 -2.44 -3.08 -5.67
CA GLY A 60 -1.43 -3.24 -4.63
C GLY A 60 -0.34 -2.18 -4.79
N LEU A 61 0.07 -1.59 -3.66
CA LEU A 61 1.33 -0.86 -3.52
C LEU A 61 2.28 -1.79 -2.79
N LEU A 62 3.25 -2.33 -3.51
CA LEU A 62 3.99 -3.51 -3.08
C LEU A 62 5.49 -3.32 -3.27
N VAL A 63 6.25 -4.01 -2.42
CA VAL A 63 7.70 -4.19 -2.55
C VAL A 63 7.98 -5.64 -2.91
N GLU A 64 8.85 -5.83 -3.89
CA GLU A 64 9.41 -7.12 -4.28
C GLU A 64 10.92 -7.07 -4.10
N ALA A 65 11.52 -8.19 -3.69
CA ALA A 65 12.95 -8.37 -3.58
C ALA A 65 13.30 -9.80 -4.00
N LYS A 66 14.43 -9.98 -4.70
CA LYS A 66 14.99 -11.31 -4.96
C LYS A 66 16.12 -11.64 -3.99
N ASP A 67 16.84 -10.60 -3.55
CA ASP A 67 18.01 -10.71 -2.69
C ASP A 67 18.16 -9.46 -1.79
N ASN A 68 19.17 -9.47 -0.92
CA ASN A 68 19.50 -8.32 -0.07
C ASN A 68 19.86 -7.11 -0.93
N ASN A 69 19.23 -5.97 -0.65
CA ASN A 69 19.45 -4.71 -1.37
C ASN A 69 19.11 -4.77 -2.88
N ASP A 70 18.33 -5.77 -3.30
CA ASP A 70 17.75 -5.88 -4.64
C ASP A 70 16.22 -5.84 -4.54
N GLY A 71 15.57 -5.03 -5.37
CA GLY A 71 14.11 -4.97 -5.37
C GLY A 71 13.51 -3.77 -6.07
N ILE A 72 12.18 -3.82 -6.21
CA ILE A 72 11.39 -2.74 -6.79
C ILE A 72 10.24 -2.36 -5.87
N PHE A 73 9.92 -1.06 -5.86
CA PHE A 73 8.59 -0.62 -5.48
C PHE A 73 7.68 -0.73 -6.71
N ARG A 74 6.51 -1.35 -6.58
CA ARG A 74 5.58 -1.60 -7.70
C ARG A 74 4.12 -1.29 -7.38
N ILE A 75 3.40 -0.86 -8.40
CA ILE A 75 1.94 -0.72 -8.42
C ILE A 75 1.37 -1.80 -9.33
N SER A 76 0.50 -2.65 -8.78
CA SER A 76 -0.03 -3.81 -9.50
C SER A 76 -1.56 -3.84 -9.48
N PRO A 77 -2.25 -3.77 -10.63
CA PRO A 77 -3.69 -3.97 -10.70
C PRO A 77 -4.08 -5.42 -10.47
N PHE A 78 -5.04 -5.65 -9.57
CA PHE A 78 -5.67 -6.97 -9.38
C PHE A 78 -7.02 -7.08 -10.12
N GLY A 79 -7.39 -6.07 -10.90
CA GLY A 79 -8.73 -6.01 -11.51
C GLY A 79 -9.77 -5.85 -10.42
N VAL A 80 -10.66 -6.83 -10.29
CA VAL A 80 -11.66 -6.94 -9.23
C VAL A 80 -11.27 -7.94 -8.12
N GLY A 81 -10.11 -8.58 -8.23
CA GLY A 81 -9.61 -9.47 -7.17
C GLY A 81 -8.96 -8.70 -6.02
N VAL A 82 -9.07 -9.20 -4.79
CA VAL A 82 -8.40 -8.65 -3.59
C VAL A 82 -7.11 -9.39 -3.21
N GLY A 83 -6.52 -10.10 -4.18
CA GLY A 83 -5.29 -10.88 -4.04
C GLY A 83 -4.99 -11.68 -5.30
N GLY A 84 -3.99 -12.57 -5.21
CA GLY A 84 -3.56 -13.43 -6.32
C GLY A 84 -2.43 -12.84 -7.17
N GLY A 85 -2.19 -13.41 -8.35
CA GLY A 85 -1.17 -12.92 -9.27
C GLY A 85 -1.65 -11.68 -10.03
N SER A 86 -0.80 -10.65 -10.11
CA SER A 86 -1.08 -9.42 -10.87
C SER A 86 0.15 -9.02 -11.70
N LYS A 87 -0.06 -8.47 -12.89
CA LYS A 87 1.01 -7.86 -13.67
C LYS A 87 1.33 -6.48 -13.13
N THR A 88 2.61 -6.13 -13.02
CA THR A 88 3.04 -4.77 -12.69
C THR A 88 2.55 -3.77 -13.73
N ARG A 89 1.99 -2.64 -13.28
CA ARG A 89 1.62 -1.52 -14.16
C ARG A 89 2.61 -0.36 -14.09
N LEU A 90 3.29 -0.20 -12.96
CA LEU A 90 4.37 0.77 -12.76
C LEU A 90 5.33 0.22 -11.70
N SER A 91 6.64 0.38 -11.90
CA SER A 91 7.65 0.09 -10.89
C SER A 91 8.82 1.05 -10.97
N THR A 92 9.59 1.15 -9.89
CA THR A 92 10.88 1.83 -9.91
C THR A 92 11.84 1.12 -10.87
N LEU A 93 12.70 1.89 -11.52
CA LEU A 93 13.89 1.37 -12.18
C LEU A 93 15.01 1.33 -11.14
N GLU A 94 15.89 0.34 -11.22
CA GLU A 94 17.02 0.18 -10.28
C GLU A 94 17.95 1.41 -10.29
N ASN A 95 18.01 2.17 -11.38
CA ASN A 95 18.85 3.37 -11.53
C ASN A 95 18.13 4.45 -12.35
N ILE A 96 17.41 5.38 -11.71
CA ILE A 96 16.83 6.55 -12.40
C ILE A 96 17.76 7.77 -12.20
N GLU A 97 18.60 8.04 -13.21
CA GLU A 97 19.33 9.30 -13.32
C GLU A 97 18.50 10.24 -14.22
N ILE A 98 17.78 11.20 -13.63
CA ILE A 98 17.02 12.19 -14.41
C ILE A 98 18.02 13.20 -15.00
N ARG A 99 18.41 12.99 -16.25
CA ARG A 99 19.19 13.99 -16.99
C ARG A 99 18.27 15.04 -17.58
N PRO A 100 18.58 16.34 -17.46
CA PRO A 100 17.79 17.39 -18.08
C PRO A 100 17.77 17.20 -19.60
N LEU A 101 16.58 17.27 -20.19
CA LEU A 101 16.39 17.26 -21.63
C LEU A 101 16.95 18.56 -22.22
N LEU A 102 18.01 18.48 -23.03
CA LEU A 102 18.46 19.63 -23.81
C LEU A 102 17.42 19.87 -24.92
N ILE A 103 16.57 20.87 -24.74
CA ILE A 103 15.71 21.38 -25.81
C ILE A 103 16.59 22.28 -26.67
N LEU A 104 17.01 21.78 -27.84
CA LEU A 104 17.59 22.62 -28.88
C LEU A 104 16.45 23.44 -29.49
N THR A 105 16.45 24.74 -29.20
CA THR A 105 15.62 25.73 -29.90
C THR A 105 16.20 26.08 -31.25
#